data_AF-A0A453ERH8-F1
#
_entry.id   AF-A0A453ERH8-F1
#
_cell.length_a   1.000
_cell.length_b   1.000
_cell.length_c   1.000
_cell.angle_alpha   90.00
_cell.angle_beta   90.00
_cell.angle_gamma   90.00
#
_symmetry.space_group_name_H-M   'P 1'
#
loop_
_entity.id
_entity.type
_entity.pdbx_description
1 polymer ?
#
loop_
_entity_poly.entity_id
_entity_poly.type
_entity_poly.pdbx_seq_one_letter_code
_entity_poly.pdbx_strand_id
1 'polypeptide(L)'
;LLQDPSTVQIFFDYYKVNDTSVSKEALECLVRLASVRRSLFVEDPARSQFLSHLMSGTREILQTGQGLADHGNYHEFCRLLGRFKVNYQLSELLNVEFYGEWLGLVAEFTTKSLLSWQWASNSVYYLLSLWSRLVTSVPYLKGDTPSLLDETVPKITEGFITSRINSVQASFADNSPDPDNPLENAESLQDQLESLPYLCRFKYESCSLFIINIMEPLLQAYTARSRLPASGDAAELSVIEGQIAWMVHIIAAILKIRQTVGCSQDSQELFDAELAARVLQLINITDTGVHAQRYQEISKQRLDRAILIFVQNFRRSYVGDQAMHASKLYARLSELLGLTDHLVLLNVIVGKIATNLKCYAECEDVIDHTLSLFQELASG
;
A
#
# COMPACT_ATOMS: atom_id res chain seq x y z
N LEU A 1 -36.79 -11.23 -10.56
CA LEU A 1 -35.72 -12.25 -10.52
C LEU A 1 -34.48 -11.69 -9.84
N LEU A 2 -33.60 -10.89 -10.46
CA LEU A 2 -32.40 -10.38 -9.76
C LEU A 2 -32.69 -9.54 -8.49
N GLN A 3 -33.82 -8.83 -8.44
CA GLN A 3 -34.22 -8.04 -7.27
C GLN A 3 -34.93 -8.87 -6.18
N ASP A 4 -35.24 -10.14 -6.46
CA ASP A 4 -35.91 -11.03 -5.50
C ASP A 4 -34.89 -11.49 -4.45
N PRO A 5 -35.11 -11.22 -3.15
CA PRO A 5 -34.19 -11.62 -2.09
C PRO A 5 -33.85 -13.11 -2.11
N SER A 6 -34.79 -13.95 -2.55
CA SER A 6 -34.59 -15.40 -2.67
C SER A 6 -33.44 -15.76 -3.62
N THR A 7 -33.18 -14.93 -4.63
CA THR A 7 -32.11 -15.19 -5.62
C THR A 7 -30.73 -15.10 -4.99
N VAL A 8 -30.50 -14.12 -4.10
CA VAL A 8 -29.22 -13.99 -3.40
C VAL A 8 -29.09 -15.08 -2.33
N GLN A 9 -30.19 -15.39 -1.62
CA GLN A 9 -30.22 -16.43 -0.61
C GLN A 9 -29.82 -17.80 -1.17
N ILE A 10 -30.28 -18.15 -2.37
CA ILE A 10 -29.90 -19.41 -3.03
C ILE A 10 -28.38 -19.60 -3.11
N PHE A 11 -27.63 -18.56 -3.47
CA PHE A 11 -26.17 -18.68 -3.57
C PHE A 11 -25.48 -18.72 -2.20
N PHE A 12 -26.01 -18.02 -1.19
CA PHE A 12 -25.53 -18.21 0.18
C PHE A 12 -25.84 -19.60 0.72
N ASP A 13 -26.99 -20.18 0.39
CA ASP A 13 -27.35 -21.55 0.78
C ASP A 13 -26.43 -22.56 0.11
N TYR A 14 -26.17 -22.43 -1.19
CA TYR A 14 -25.20 -23.28 -1.90
C TYR A 14 -23.79 -23.18 -1.30
N TYR A 15 -23.36 -21.98 -0.91
CA TYR A 15 -22.09 -21.80 -0.21
C TYR A 15 -22.06 -22.59 1.11
N LYS A 16 -23.15 -22.55 1.89
CA LYS A 16 -23.25 -23.23 3.19
C LYS A 16 -23.26 -24.76 3.11
N VAL A 17 -23.59 -25.35 1.95
CA VAL A 17 -23.50 -26.80 1.74
C VAL A 17 -22.05 -27.31 1.86
N ASN A 18 -21.05 -26.41 1.79
CA ASN A 18 -19.63 -26.66 2.08
C ASN A 18 -18.97 -27.75 1.21
N ASP A 19 -19.49 -27.96 0.01
CA ASP A 19 -18.78 -28.66 -1.07
C ASP A 19 -17.80 -27.68 -1.72
N THR A 20 -16.49 -27.99 -1.69
CA THR A 20 -15.44 -27.10 -2.21
C THR A 20 -15.57 -26.83 -3.72
N SER A 21 -16.22 -27.72 -4.46
CA SER A 21 -16.44 -27.59 -5.91
C SER A 21 -17.64 -26.74 -6.30
N VAL A 22 -18.47 -26.33 -5.33
CA VAL A 22 -19.68 -25.52 -5.56
C VAL A 22 -19.64 -24.23 -4.76
N SER A 23 -19.00 -24.25 -3.59
CA SER A 23 -18.90 -23.08 -2.70
C SER A 23 -18.14 -21.92 -3.35
N LYS A 24 -17.08 -22.20 -4.12
CA LYS A 24 -16.32 -21.17 -4.82
C LYS A 24 -17.18 -20.51 -5.90
N GLU A 25 -17.85 -21.32 -6.72
CA GLU A 25 -18.72 -20.89 -7.83
C GLU A 25 -19.92 -20.10 -7.30
N ALA A 26 -20.45 -20.48 -6.13
CA ALA A 26 -21.48 -19.74 -5.44
C ALA A 26 -20.97 -18.33 -5.03
N LEU A 27 -19.75 -18.23 -4.48
CA LEU A 27 -19.13 -16.93 -4.20
C LEU A 27 -18.87 -16.12 -5.46
N GLU A 28 -18.40 -16.73 -6.55
CA GLU A 28 -18.25 -16.03 -7.84
C GLU A 28 -19.58 -15.45 -8.34
N CYS A 29 -20.69 -16.19 -8.15
CA CYS A 29 -22.02 -15.70 -8.49
C CYS A 29 -22.43 -14.54 -7.58
N LEU A 30 -22.14 -14.61 -6.28
CA LEU A 30 -22.35 -13.50 -5.34
C LEU A 30 -21.52 -12.27 -5.72
N VAL A 31 -20.28 -12.43 -6.20
CA VAL A 31 -19.45 -11.32 -6.72
C VAL A 31 -20.14 -10.63 -7.90
N ARG A 32 -20.72 -11.41 -8.83
CA ARG A 32 -21.46 -10.90 -9.98
C ARG A 32 -22.75 -10.19 -9.53
N LEU A 33 -23.47 -10.74 -8.55
CA LEU A 33 -24.67 -10.14 -7.97
C LEU A 33 -24.37 -8.82 -7.23
N ALA A 34 -23.30 -8.77 -6.45
CA ALA A 34 -22.84 -7.55 -5.78
C ALA A 34 -22.42 -6.45 -6.78
N SER A 35 -22.13 -6.82 -8.03
CA SER A 35 -21.74 -5.91 -9.12
C SER A 35 -22.92 -5.47 -10.01
N VAL A 36 -24.16 -5.82 -9.67
CA VAL A 36 -25.36 -5.42 -10.42
C VAL A 36 -25.51 -3.90 -10.42
N ARG A 37 -25.53 -3.31 -11.61
CA ARG A 37 -25.56 -1.84 -11.81
C ARG A 37 -26.80 -1.21 -11.16
N ARG A 38 -26.63 0.01 -10.60
CA ARG A 38 -27.72 0.79 -10.02
C ARG A 38 -28.94 0.92 -10.94
N SER A 39 -28.74 1.10 -12.25
CA SER A 39 -29.82 1.27 -13.23
C SER A 39 -30.78 0.07 -13.36
N LEU A 40 -30.42 -1.10 -12.80
CA LEU A 40 -31.28 -2.28 -12.79
C LEU A 40 -32.27 -2.28 -11.60
N PHE A 41 -32.15 -1.33 -10.67
CA PHE A 41 -33.09 -1.13 -9.57
C PHE A 41 -34.02 0.03 -9.94
N VAL A 42 -35.31 -0.29 -10.08
CA VAL A 42 -36.34 0.70 -10.44
C VAL A 42 -36.68 1.60 -9.24
N GLU A 43 -36.60 1.05 -8.03
CA GLU A 43 -36.92 1.74 -6.78
C GLU A 43 -35.74 1.66 -5.79
N ASP A 44 -35.42 2.77 -5.13
CA ASP A 44 -34.35 2.84 -4.13
C ASP A 44 -34.56 1.87 -2.93
N PRO A 45 -35.78 1.65 -2.41
CA PRO A 45 -36.02 0.65 -1.35
C PRO A 45 -35.59 -0.76 -1.73
N ALA A 46 -35.87 -1.20 -2.96
CA ALA A 46 -35.48 -2.54 -3.44
C ALA A 46 -33.96 -2.71 -3.46
N ARG A 47 -33.23 -1.65 -3.84
CA ARG A 47 -31.77 -1.63 -3.83
C ARG A 47 -31.20 -1.68 -2.40
N SER A 48 -31.77 -0.91 -1.48
CA SER A 48 -31.37 -0.94 -0.07
C SER A 48 -31.61 -2.30 0.57
N GLN A 49 -32.74 -2.95 0.28
CA GLN A 49 -33.03 -4.30 0.76
C GLN A 49 -32.04 -5.33 0.18
N PHE A 50 -31.74 -5.24 -1.11
CA PHE A 50 -30.76 -6.11 -1.77
C PHE A 50 -29.36 -5.96 -1.17
N LEU A 51 -28.92 -4.72 -0.91
CA LEU A 51 -27.66 -4.43 -0.23
C LEU A 51 -27.64 -5.01 1.19
N SER A 52 -28.70 -4.77 1.97
CA SER A 52 -28.82 -5.29 3.34
C SER A 52 -28.70 -6.82 3.36
N HIS A 53 -29.33 -7.52 2.41
CA HIS A 53 -29.26 -8.96 2.32
C HIS A 53 -27.83 -9.46 1.98
N LEU A 54 -27.14 -8.82 1.03
CA LEU A 54 -25.72 -9.12 0.72
C LEU A 54 -24.81 -8.88 1.94
N MET A 55 -25.00 -7.76 2.65
CA MET A 55 -24.22 -7.47 3.85
C MET A 55 -24.51 -8.46 4.97
N SER A 56 -25.76 -8.92 5.12
CA SER A 56 -26.12 -9.94 6.12
C SER A 56 -25.42 -11.28 5.84
N GLY A 57 -25.42 -11.74 4.59
CA GLY A 57 -24.75 -13.01 4.24
C GLY A 57 -23.23 -12.93 4.40
N THR A 58 -22.60 -11.82 3.98
CA THR A 58 -21.15 -11.64 4.21
C THR A 58 -20.81 -11.48 5.69
N ARG A 59 -21.67 -10.84 6.50
CA ARG A 59 -21.53 -10.78 7.95
C ARG A 59 -21.52 -12.19 8.57
N GLU A 60 -22.45 -13.05 8.18
CA GLU A 60 -22.53 -14.43 8.69
C GLU A 60 -21.29 -15.24 8.35
N ILE A 61 -20.77 -15.13 7.12
CA ILE A 61 -19.52 -15.78 6.72
C ILE A 61 -18.34 -15.28 7.56
N LEU A 62 -18.25 -13.97 7.82
CA LEU A 62 -17.20 -13.40 8.68
C LEU A 62 -17.28 -13.88 10.13
N GLN A 63 -18.49 -13.99 10.69
CA GLN A 63 -18.71 -14.44 12.06
C GLN A 63 -18.38 -15.92 12.26
N THR A 64 -18.75 -16.75 11.29
CA THR A 64 -18.60 -18.21 11.37
C THR A 64 -17.24 -18.70 10.88
N GLY A 65 -16.60 -17.95 9.97
CA GLY A 65 -15.40 -18.39 9.25
C GLY A 65 -15.64 -19.57 8.32
N GLN A 66 -16.90 -19.94 8.06
CA GLN A 66 -17.25 -21.11 7.26
C GLN A 66 -16.65 -21.02 5.86
N GLY A 67 -16.05 -22.10 5.36
CA GLY A 67 -15.52 -22.19 3.99
C GLY A 67 -14.25 -21.37 3.71
N LEU A 68 -13.84 -20.46 4.61
CA LEU A 68 -12.69 -19.57 4.41
C LEU A 68 -11.32 -20.24 4.62
N ALA A 69 -11.28 -21.51 5.03
CA ALA A 69 -10.04 -22.30 5.05
C ALA A 69 -9.60 -22.73 3.64
N ASP A 70 -10.52 -22.75 2.68
CA ASP A 70 -10.21 -23.02 1.27
C ASP A 70 -9.72 -21.74 0.57
N HIS A 71 -8.62 -21.84 -0.16
CA HIS A 71 -7.98 -20.69 -0.82
C HIS A 71 -8.86 -20.08 -1.91
N GLY A 72 -9.59 -20.91 -2.67
CA GLY A 72 -10.51 -20.44 -3.72
C GLY A 72 -11.67 -19.64 -3.14
N ASN A 73 -12.30 -20.18 -2.10
CA ASN A 73 -13.37 -19.51 -1.38
C ASN A 73 -12.90 -18.20 -0.77
N TYR A 74 -11.75 -18.21 -0.11
CA TYR A 74 -11.22 -17.02 0.52
C TYR A 74 -10.92 -15.91 -0.49
N HIS A 75 -10.29 -16.26 -1.63
CA HIS A 75 -10.03 -15.32 -2.71
C HIS A 75 -11.32 -14.69 -3.24
N GLU A 76 -12.33 -15.51 -3.56
CA GLU A 76 -13.62 -15.03 -4.05
C GLU A 76 -14.39 -14.21 -3.00
N PHE A 77 -14.23 -14.53 -1.71
CA PHE A 77 -14.79 -13.74 -0.64
C PHE A 77 -14.13 -12.36 -0.51
N CYS A 78 -12.80 -12.27 -0.61
CA CYS A 78 -12.09 -10.99 -0.70
C CYS A 78 -12.57 -10.15 -1.90
N ARG A 79 -12.76 -10.79 -3.06
CA ARG A 79 -13.33 -10.14 -4.26
C ARG A 79 -14.73 -9.61 -3.99
N LEU A 80 -15.59 -10.40 -3.32
CA LEU A 80 -16.95 -10.02 -2.97
C LEU A 80 -16.98 -8.77 -2.07
N LEU A 81 -16.17 -8.77 -1.01
CA LEU A 81 -16.01 -7.60 -0.14
C LEU A 81 -15.54 -6.37 -0.92
N GLY A 82 -14.57 -6.54 -1.82
CA GLY A 82 -14.07 -5.50 -2.71
C GLY A 82 -15.16 -4.86 -3.59
N ARG A 83 -16.25 -5.58 -3.93
CA ARG A 83 -17.33 -5.06 -4.79
C ARG A 83 -18.27 -4.09 -4.11
N PHE A 84 -18.45 -4.15 -2.79
CA PHE A 84 -19.43 -3.32 -2.10
C PHE A 84 -19.20 -1.84 -2.39
N LYS A 85 -17.99 -1.33 -2.17
CA LYS A 85 -17.74 0.09 -2.36
C LYS A 85 -17.59 0.52 -3.82
N VAL A 86 -17.33 -0.42 -4.74
CA VAL A 86 -17.35 -0.16 -6.19
C VAL A 86 -18.78 0.15 -6.65
N ASN A 87 -19.75 -0.59 -6.12
CA ASN A 87 -21.12 -0.57 -6.64
C ASN A 87 -22.11 0.22 -5.76
N TYR A 88 -21.81 0.40 -4.47
CA TYR A 88 -22.65 1.12 -3.51
C TYR A 88 -21.90 2.31 -2.93
N GLN A 89 -22.61 3.43 -2.74
CA GLN A 89 -22.07 4.62 -2.09
C GLN A 89 -21.89 4.37 -0.59
N LEU A 90 -20.96 5.11 0.05
CA LEU A 90 -20.74 4.98 1.49
C LEU A 90 -22.01 5.32 2.30
N SER A 91 -22.78 6.31 1.85
CA SER A 91 -24.08 6.65 2.42
C SER A 91 -25.09 5.49 2.39
N GLU A 92 -25.07 4.66 1.33
CA GLU A 92 -25.94 3.48 1.24
C GLU A 92 -25.52 2.41 2.27
N LEU A 93 -24.20 2.21 2.47
CA LEU A 93 -23.68 1.27 3.47
C LEU A 93 -24.01 1.71 4.90
N LEU A 94 -23.84 3.01 5.21
CA LEU A 94 -24.13 3.58 6.53
C LEU A 94 -25.61 3.47 6.93
N ASN A 95 -26.52 3.41 5.95
CA ASN A 95 -27.95 3.26 6.19
C ASN A 95 -28.36 1.83 6.58
N VAL A 96 -27.45 0.85 6.52
CA VAL A 96 -27.71 -0.52 6.96
C VAL A 96 -27.51 -0.60 8.48
N GLU A 97 -28.53 -1.07 9.20
CA GLU A 97 -28.61 -1.07 10.68
C GLU A 97 -27.38 -1.69 11.36
N PHE A 98 -26.82 -2.76 10.80
CA PHE A 98 -25.67 -3.49 11.34
C PHE A 98 -24.33 -3.12 10.65
N TYR A 99 -24.24 -1.96 9.98
CA TYR A 99 -23.01 -1.52 9.31
C TYR A 99 -21.79 -1.52 10.23
N GLY A 100 -21.92 -1.00 11.46
CA GLY A 100 -20.80 -0.93 12.40
C GLY A 100 -20.26 -2.31 12.79
N GLU A 101 -21.14 -3.28 13.04
CA GLU A 101 -20.76 -4.67 13.31
C GLU A 101 -20.08 -5.30 12.09
N TRP A 102 -20.68 -5.16 10.90
CA TRP A 102 -20.11 -5.67 9.66
C TRP A 102 -18.72 -5.08 9.39
N LEU A 103 -18.55 -3.77 9.55
CA LEU A 103 -17.29 -3.08 9.34
C LEU A 103 -16.21 -3.59 10.31
N GLY A 104 -16.57 -3.79 11.58
CA GLY A 104 -15.67 -4.36 12.59
C GLY A 104 -15.19 -5.76 12.22
N LEU A 105 -16.09 -6.63 11.73
CA LEU A 105 -15.76 -7.98 11.26
C LEU A 105 -14.85 -7.94 10.02
N VAL A 106 -15.13 -7.06 9.05
CA VAL A 106 -14.27 -6.88 7.87
C VAL A 106 -12.89 -6.38 8.27
N ALA A 107 -12.79 -5.53 9.29
CA ALA A 107 -11.51 -5.04 9.81
C ALA A 107 -10.69 -6.15 10.47
N GLU A 108 -11.31 -6.96 11.32
CA GLU A 108 -10.67 -8.11 11.95
C GLU A 108 -10.19 -9.10 10.88
N PHE A 109 -11.05 -9.41 9.91
CA PHE A 109 -10.71 -10.27 8.78
C PHE A 109 -9.53 -9.70 7.97
N THR A 110 -9.55 -8.41 7.64
CA THR A 110 -8.45 -7.73 6.93
C THR A 110 -7.15 -7.83 7.72
N THR A 111 -7.20 -7.59 9.03
CA THR A 111 -6.02 -7.65 9.91
C THR A 111 -5.42 -9.06 9.92
N LYS A 112 -6.25 -10.11 10.06
CA LYS A 112 -5.80 -11.51 9.97
C LYS A 112 -5.19 -11.82 8.61
N SER A 113 -5.82 -11.34 7.54
CA SER A 113 -5.35 -11.50 6.16
C SER A 113 -3.96 -10.90 5.93
N LEU A 114 -3.69 -9.74 6.53
CA LEU A 114 -2.40 -9.06 6.45
C LEU A 114 -1.30 -9.80 7.22
N LEU A 115 -1.63 -10.42 8.35
CA LEU A 115 -0.69 -11.23 9.13
C LEU A 115 -0.36 -12.55 8.43
N SER A 116 -1.34 -13.16 7.76
CA SER A 116 -1.17 -14.38 6.96
C SER A 116 -0.74 -14.09 5.52
N TRP A 117 0.28 -13.24 5.36
CA TRP A 117 0.69 -12.68 4.06
C TRP A 117 1.08 -13.73 3.02
N GLN A 118 1.66 -14.86 3.42
CA GLN A 118 2.03 -15.96 2.51
C GLN A 118 0.82 -16.62 1.84
N TRP A 119 -0.30 -16.68 2.55
CA TRP A 119 -1.49 -17.39 2.09
C TRP A 119 -2.50 -16.44 1.41
N ALA A 120 -2.52 -15.16 1.80
CA ALA A 120 -3.49 -14.19 1.34
C ALA A 120 -2.94 -13.16 0.31
N SER A 121 -1.67 -13.25 -0.09
CA SER A 121 -0.95 -12.24 -0.90
C SER A 121 -1.76 -11.70 -2.08
N ASN A 122 -2.30 -12.60 -2.91
CA ASN A 122 -3.07 -12.27 -4.12
C ASN A 122 -4.52 -11.80 -3.85
N SER A 123 -4.98 -11.86 -2.60
CA SER A 123 -6.35 -11.54 -2.19
C SER A 123 -6.43 -10.26 -1.37
N VAL A 124 -5.35 -9.90 -0.67
CA VAL A 124 -5.24 -8.70 0.19
C VAL A 124 -5.50 -7.42 -0.60
N TYR A 125 -5.12 -7.36 -1.88
CA TYR A 125 -5.38 -6.21 -2.75
C TYR A 125 -6.86 -5.78 -2.75
N TYR A 126 -7.80 -6.74 -2.83
CA TYR A 126 -9.23 -6.43 -2.84
C TYR A 126 -9.71 -5.79 -1.53
N LEU A 127 -9.16 -6.25 -0.41
CA LEU A 127 -9.46 -5.71 0.91
C LEU A 127 -8.90 -4.29 1.04
N LEU A 128 -7.64 -4.06 0.69
CA LEU A 128 -7.04 -2.72 0.72
C LEU A 128 -7.77 -1.74 -0.22
N SER A 129 -8.18 -2.20 -1.41
CA SER A 129 -8.99 -1.41 -2.34
C SER A 129 -10.35 -1.05 -1.74
N LEU A 130 -11.01 -1.96 -1.01
CA LEU A 130 -12.23 -1.64 -0.28
C LEU A 130 -11.99 -0.47 0.70
N TRP A 131 -10.99 -0.59 1.57
CA TRP A 131 -10.66 0.44 2.56
C TRP A 131 -10.29 1.78 1.91
N SER A 132 -9.47 1.76 0.86
CA SER A 132 -9.08 2.96 0.11
C SER A 132 -10.29 3.69 -0.48
N ARG A 133 -11.23 2.94 -1.08
CA ARG A 133 -12.46 3.51 -1.62
C ARG A 133 -13.43 4.01 -0.54
N LEU A 134 -13.42 3.41 0.64
CA LEU A 134 -14.19 3.86 1.78
C LEU A 134 -13.68 5.23 2.26
N VAL A 135 -12.37 5.35 2.52
CA VAL A 135 -11.78 6.61 3.02
C VAL A 135 -11.86 7.75 2.02
N THR A 136 -11.63 7.48 0.74
CA THR A 136 -11.76 8.49 -0.33
C THR A 136 -13.20 8.98 -0.52
N SER A 137 -14.19 8.26 0.02
CA SER A 137 -15.61 8.68 -0.03
C SER A 137 -16.04 9.51 1.17
N VAL A 138 -15.26 9.52 2.26
CA VAL A 138 -15.60 10.26 3.50
C VAL A 138 -15.78 11.76 3.25
N PRO A 139 -14.93 12.47 2.47
CA PRO A 139 -15.10 13.91 2.23
C PRO A 139 -16.42 14.27 1.52
N TYR A 140 -17.11 13.29 0.93
CA TYR A 140 -18.36 13.48 0.20
C TYR A 140 -19.60 13.09 1.01
N LEU A 141 -19.43 12.62 2.25
CA LEU A 141 -20.55 12.37 3.16
C LEU A 141 -21.22 13.69 3.55
N LYS A 142 -22.55 13.69 3.54
CA LYS A 142 -23.36 14.83 3.97
C LYS A 142 -23.84 14.60 5.40
N GLY A 143 -23.71 15.62 6.24
CA GLY A 143 -24.14 15.57 7.65
C GLY A 143 -23.11 14.94 8.58
N ASP A 144 -23.47 14.81 9.85
CA ASP A 144 -22.57 14.39 10.94
C ASP A 144 -22.57 12.87 11.19
N THR A 145 -22.97 12.06 10.21
CA THR A 145 -23.00 10.59 10.38
C THR A 145 -21.58 10.04 10.51
N PRO A 146 -21.21 9.38 11.63
CA PRO A 146 -19.85 8.92 11.83
C PRO A 146 -19.53 7.78 10.86
N SER A 147 -18.41 7.92 10.13
CA SER A 147 -17.97 6.91 9.16
C SER A 147 -17.51 5.58 9.80
N LEU A 148 -17.13 5.65 11.09
CA LEU A 148 -16.48 4.58 11.87
C LEU A 148 -15.11 4.14 11.31
N LEU A 149 -14.52 4.91 10.39
CA LEU A 149 -13.24 4.57 9.76
C LEU A 149 -12.04 5.14 10.51
N ASP A 150 -12.23 6.19 11.31
CA ASP A 150 -11.19 6.97 11.99
C ASP A 150 -10.28 6.14 12.90
N GLU A 151 -10.81 5.09 13.53
CA GLU A 151 -10.06 4.20 14.42
C GLU A 151 -9.53 2.95 13.72
N THR A 152 -10.23 2.50 12.68
CA THR A 152 -9.99 1.21 12.03
C THR A 152 -8.92 1.30 10.95
N VAL A 153 -9.00 2.32 10.09
CA VAL A 153 -8.09 2.48 8.95
C VAL A 153 -6.63 2.65 9.37
N PRO A 154 -6.29 3.45 10.41
CA PRO A 154 -4.91 3.55 10.87
C PRO A 154 -4.34 2.17 11.25
N LYS A 155 -5.09 1.35 12.00
CA LYS A 155 -4.65 0.01 12.40
C LYS A 155 -4.42 -0.93 11.22
N ILE A 156 -5.26 -0.85 10.19
CA ILE A 156 -5.10 -1.64 8.96
C ILE A 156 -3.85 -1.19 8.19
N THR A 157 -3.62 0.13 8.12
CA THR A 157 -2.46 0.72 7.46
C THR A 157 -1.17 0.31 8.18
N GLU A 158 -1.14 0.44 9.50
CA GLU A 158 -0.02 -0.01 10.35
C GLU A 158 0.21 -1.51 10.20
N GLY A 159 -0.86 -2.32 10.25
CA GLY A 159 -0.78 -3.77 10.07
C GLY A 159 -0.21 -4.18 8.72
N PHE A 160 -0.53 -3.46 7.63
CA PHE A 160 0.06 -3.71 6.32
C PHE A 160 1.55 -3.38 6.30
N ILE A 161 1.95 -2.20 6.82
CA ILE A 161 3.36 -1.78 6.83
C ILE A 161 4.17 -2.77 7.67
N THR A 162 3.71 -3.11 8.88
CA THR A 162 4.37 -4.08 9.75
C THR A 162 4.47 -5.46 9.11
N SER A 163 3.43 -5.94 8.41
CA SER A 163 3.48 -7.26 7.79
C SER A 163 4.54 -7.36 6.69
N ARG A 164 4.74 -6.29 5.90
CA ARG A 164 5.81 -6.24 4.86
C ARG A 164 7.22 -6.19 5.45
N ILE A 165 7.39 -5.49 6.57
CA ILE A 165 8.69 -5.43 7.26
C ILE A 165 9.04 -6.78 7.89
N ASN A 166 8.04 -7.47 8.45
CA ASN A 166 8.20 -8.79 9.03
C ASN A 166 8.39 -9.88 7.95
N SER A 167 7.78 -9.73 6.77
CA SER A 167 7.94 -10.71 5.69
C SER A 167 9.38 -10.80 5.23
N VAL A 168 10.12 -9.68 5.18
CA VAL A 168 11.56 -9.68 4.87
C VAL A 168 12.32 -10.56 5.88
N GLN A 169 12.09 -10.37 7.18
CA GLN A 169 12.78 -11.16 8.21
C GLN A 169 12.49 -12.65 8.08
N ALA A 170 11.23 -13.02 7.80
CA ALA A 170 10.83 -14.41 7.61
C ALA A 170 11.50 -15.05 6.38
N SER A 171 11.53 -14.37 5.24
CA SER A 171 12.16 -14.88 4.01
C SER A 171 13.66 -15.15 4.18
N PHE A 172 14.36 -14.35 5.00
CA PHE A 172 15.79 -14.57 5.27
C PHE A 172 16.04 -15.64 6.35
N ALA A 173 15.13 -15.84 7.30
CA ALA A 173 15.29 -16.86 8.35
C ALA A 173 15.14 -18.29 7.80
N ASP A 174 14.23 -18.49 6.84
CA ASP A 174 13.93 -19.83 6.30
C ASP A 174 14.89 -20.27 5.18
N ASN A 175 15.84 -19.41 4.76
CA ASN A 175 16.77 -19.63 3.63
C ASN A 175 16.09 -20.10 2.31
N SER A 176 14.76 -19.98 2.22
CA SER A 176 14.02 -20.27 1.00
C SER A 176 13.82 -18.95 0.24
N PRO A 177 14.24 -18.87 -1.03
CA PRO A 177 13.82 -17.76 -1.88
C PRO A 177 12.29 -17.73 -1.88
N ASP A 178 11.70 -16.59 -1.53
CA ASP A 178 10.26 -16.38 -1.71
C ASP A 178 10.01 -16.18 -3.21
N PRO A 179 9.47 -17.18 -3.92
CA PRO A 179 9.26 -17.08 -5.37
C PRO A 179 8.22 -16.02 -5.72
N ASP A 180 7.39 -15.63 -4.75
CA ASP A 180 6.34 -14.62 -4.88
C ASP A 180 6.74 -13.29 -4.23
N ASN A 181 8.04 -13.06 -3.98
CA ASN A 181 8.52 -11.83 -3.37
C ASN A 181 8.04 -10.61 -4.18
N PRO A 182 7.16 -9.75 -3.61
CA PRO A 182 6.61 -8.62 -4.36
C PRO A 182 7.66 -7.64 -4.84
N LEU A 183 8.82 -7.55 -4.18
CA LEU A 183 9.90 -6.65 -4.60
C LEU A 183 10.54 -7.06 -5.94
N GLU A 184 10.39 -8.31 -6.36
CA GLU A 184 10.87 -8.80 -7.67
C GLU A 184 9.85 -8.51 -8.78
N ASN A 185 8.55 -8.53 -8.47
CA ASN A 185 7.50 -8.33 -9.44
C ASN A 185 6.91 -6.92 -9.37
N ALA A 186 7.26 -6.09 -10.36
CA ALA A 186 6.81 -4.69 -10.45
C ALA A 186 5.28 -4.54 -10.44
N GLU A 187 4.56 -5.42 -11.13
CA GLU A 187 3.10 -5.38 -11.23
C GLU A 187 2.47 -5.74 -9.89
N SER A 188 2.92 -6.83 -9.27
CA SER A 188 2.45 -7.26 -7.93
C SER A 188 2.71 -6.19 -6.86
N LEU A 189 3.89 -5.57 -6.89
CA LEU A 189 4.23 -4.46 -5.98
C LEU A 189 3.32 -3.26 -6.19
N GLN A 190 3.09 -2.88 -7.45
CA GLN A 190 2.24 -1.76 -7.81
C GLN A 190 0.79 -1.99 -7.40
N ASP A 191 0.26 -3.20 -7.58
CA ASP A 191 -1.08 -3.58 -7.14
C ASP A 191 -1.19 -3.45 -5.61
N GLN A 192 -0.26 -4.02 -4.87
CA GLN A 192 -0.27 -3.95 -3.39
C GLN A 192 -0.18 -2.51 -2.86
N LEU A 193 0.58 -1.65 -3.53
CA LEU A 193 0.77 -0.26 -3.11
C LEU A 193 -0.27 0.71 -3.69
N GLU A 194 -1.11 0.31 -4.65
CA GLU A 194 -2.08 1.21 -5.31
C GLU A 194 -3.04 1.87 -4.29
N SER A 195 -3.49 1.10 -3.30
CA SER A 195 -4.46 1.54 -2.31
C SER A 195 -3.83 2.30 -1.14
N LEU A 196 -2.54 2.05 -0.86
CA LEU A 196 -1.88 2.48 0.36
C LEU A 196 -1.81 4.01 0.55
N PRO A 197 -1.51 4.84 -0.48
CA PRO A 197 -1.41 6.28 -0.32
C PRO A 197 -2.68 6.92 0.26
N TYR A 198 -3.86 6.42 -0.15
CA TYR A 198 -5.15 6.92 0.34
C TYR A 198 -5.40 6.53 1.79
N LEU A 199 -4.98 5.32 2.19
CA LEU A 199 -5.07 4.85 3.57
C LEU A 199 -4.14 5.67 4.48
N CYS A 200 -2.88 5.85 4.08
CA CYS A 200 -1.92 6.66 4.81
C CYS A 200 -2.40 8.11 4.97
N ARG A 201 -2.90 8.73 3.89
CA ARG A 201 -3.35 10.14 3.92
C ARG A 201 -4.66 10.37 4.67
N PHE A 202 -5.43 9.32 4.98
CA PHE A 202 -6.66 9.46 5.77
C PHE A 202 -6.40 9.96 7.19
N LYS A 203 -5.32 9.49 7.83
CA LYS A 203 -4.79 10.00 9.10
C LYS A 203 -3.30 10.28 8.94
N TYR A 204 -3.00 11.30 8.14
CA TYR A 204 -1.66 11.45 7.59
C TYR A 204 -0.57 11.72 8.63
N GLU A 205 -0.87 12.56 9.63
CA GLU A 205 0.07 12.86 10.71
C GLU A 205 0.48 11.59 11.48
N SER A 206 -0.49 10.84 12.00
CA SER A 206 -0.22 9.63 12.77
C SER A 206 0.48 8.56 11.93
N CYS A 207 0.05 8.40 10.67
CA CYS A 207 0.67 7.44 9.75
C CYS A 207 2.11 7.83 9.41
N SER A 208 2.39 9.11 9.15
CA SER A 208 3.74 9.60 8.87
C SER A 208 4.67 9.39 10.06
N LEU A 209 4.20 9.71 11.27
CA LEU A 209 4.95 9.45 12.50
C LEU A 209 5.25 7.96 12.70
N PHE A 210 4.28 7.08 12.41
CA PHE A 210 4.48 5.63 12.46
C PHE A 210 5.55 5.16 11.46
N ILE A 211 5.48 5.61 10.20
CA ILE A 211 6.46 5.30 9.15
C ILE A 211 7.85 5.78 9.58
N ILE A 212 7.96 6.99 10.13
CA ILE A 212 9.22 7.55 10.64
C ILE A 212 9.77 6.68 11.78
N ASN A 213 8.93 6.29 12.73
CA ASN A 213 9.35 5.48 13.88
C ASN A 213 9.85 4.08 13.48
N ILE A 214 9.38 3.53 12.35
CA ILE A 214 9.91 2.29 11.78
C ILE A 214 11.19 2.53 10.99
N MET A 215 11.23 3.60 10.19
CA MET A 215 12.36 3.86 9.28
C MET A 215 13.61 4.34 10.01
N GLU A 216 13.47 5.13 11.07
CA GLU A 216 14.60 5.76 11.77
C GLU A 216 15.58 4.72 12.37
N PRO A 217 15.14 3.68 13.10
CA PRO A 217 16.04 2.63 13.58
C PRO A 217 16.73 1.85 12.46
N LEU A 218 16.02 1.62 11.34
CA LEU A 218 16.59 0.93 10.17
C LEU A 218 17.71 1.77 9.53
N LEU A 219 17.49 3.07 9.35
CA LEU A 219 18.50 3.99 8.83
C LEU A 219 19.70 4.09 9.76
N GLN A 220 19.48 4.16 11.07
CA GLN A 220 20.57 4.17 12.06
C GLN A 220 21.40 2.89 12.00
N ALA A 221 20.76 1.73 11.94
CA ALA A 221 21.44 0.44 11.81
C ALA A 221 22.23 0.34 10.50
N TYR A 222 21.63 0.73 9.37
CA TYR A 222 22.29 0.74 8.07
C TYR A 222 23.49 1.71 8.01
N THR A 223 23.36 2.88 8.63
CA THR A 223 24.43 3.89 8.72
C THR A 223 25.56 3.44 9.63
N ALA A 224 25.25 2.78 10.76
CA ALA A 224 26.29 2.27 11.65
C ALA A 224 27.18 1.23 10.96
N ARG A 225 26.61 0.41 10.08
CA ARG A 225 27.35 -0.61 9.31
C ARG A 225 28.35 -0.02 8.32
N SER A 226 28.13 1.19 7.78
CA SER A 226 29.10 1.83 6.89
C SER A 226 30.40 2.25 7.59
N ARG A 227 30.38 2.37 8.93
CA ARG A 227 31.52 2.81 9.76
C ARG A 227 32.32 1.65 10.35
N LEU A 228 31.82 0.42 10.26
CA LEU A 228 32.47 -0.77 10.82
C LEU A 228 33.30 -1.50 9.73
N PRO A 229 34.42 -2.15 10.10
CA PRO A 229 35.14 -3.04 9.19
C PRO A 229 34.24 -4.18 8.69
N ALA A 230 34.46 -4.62 7.45
CA ALA A 230 33.59 -5.49 6.64
C ALA A 230 33.27 -6.91 7.20
N SER A 231 33.61 -7.23 8.46
CA SER A 231 33.36 -8.54 9.07
C SER A 231 32.00 -8.67 9.77
N GLY A 232 31.09 -7.71 9.60
CA GLY A 232 29.73 -7.79 10.14
C GLY A 232 28.82 -8.66 9.27
N ASP A 233 27.96 -9.45 9.90
CA ASP A 233 27.05 -10.43 9.29
C ASP A 233 26.35 -9.89 8.03
N ALA A 234 26.78 -10.35 6.85
CA ALA A 234 26.27 -9.90 5.55
C ALA A 234 24.78 -10.22 5.37
N ALA A 235 24.28 -11.27 6.04
CA ALA A 235 22.87 -11.64 6.01
C ALA A 235 22.00 -10.61 6.75
N GLU A 236 22.45 -10.15 7.93
CA GLU A 236 21.74 -9.08 8.67
C GLU A 236 21.66 -7.79 7.85
N LEU A 237 22.72 -7.46 7.11
CA LEU A 237 22.71 -6.27 6.25
C LEU A 237 21.73 -6.43 5.08
N SER A 238 21.64 -7.61 4.46
CA SER A 238 20.66 -7.90 3.41
C SER A 238 19.21 -7.81 3.92
N VAL A 239 18.94 -8.21 5.16
CA VAL A 239 17.64 -8.02 5.82
C VAL A 239 17.32 -6.53 5.96
N ILE A 240 18.25 -5.74 6.49
CA ILE A 240 18.07 -4.29 6.66
C ILE A 240 17.82 -3.62 5.31
N GLU A 241 18.60 -3.96 4.27
CA GLU A 241 18.41 -3.45 2.91
C GLU A 241 17.00 -3.77 2.37
N GLY A 242 16.51 -5.00 2.57
CA GLY A 242 15.17 -5.40 2.16
C GLY A 242 14.05 -4.65 2.90
N GLN A 243 14.21 -4.43 4.21
CA GLN A 243 13.25 -3.67 5.02
C GLN A 243 13.22 -2.20 4.60
N ILE A 244 14.38 -1.59 4.38
CA ILE A 244 14.48 -0.21 3.89
C ILE A 244 13.88 -0.12 2.47
N ALA A 245 14.10 -1.10 1.59
CA ALA A 245 13.52 -1.10 0.24
C ALA A 245 11.98 -1.03 0.29
N TRP A 246 11.33 -1.82 1.16
CA TRP A 246 9.89 -1.72 1.38
C TRP A 246 9.45 -0.34 1.88
N MET A 247 10.16 0.22 2.86
CA MET A 247 9.86 1.56 3.38
C MET A 247 9.99 2.63 2.30
N VAL A 248 11.04 2.56 1.47
CA VAL A 248 11.26 3.49 0.36
C VAL A 248 10.14 3.37 -0.67
N HIS A 249 9.69 2.16 -1.03
CA HIS A 249 8.56 1.97 -1.93
C HIS A 249 7.24 2.50 -1.36
N ILE A 250 6.98 2.29 -0.06
CA ILE A 250 5.80 2.84 0.63
C ILE A 250 5.81 4.37 0.57
N ILE A 251 6.94 5.00 0.92
CA ILE A 251 7.10 6.46 0.85
C ILE A 251 6.95 6.95 -0.61
N ALA A 252 7.58 6.27 -1.57
CA ALA A 252 7.46 6.60 -2.99
C ALA A 252 6.00 6.58 -3.47
N ALA A 253 5.21 5.60 -3.02
CA ALA A 253 3.79 5.50 -3.35
C ALA A 253 2.99 6.64 -2.72
N ILE A 254 3.25 6.99 -1.46
CA ILE A 254 2.57 8.09 -0.76
C ILE A 254 2.82 9.44 -1.46
N LEU A 255 4.06 9.71 -1.84
CA LEU A 255 4.48 10.97 -2.47
C LEU A 255 4.09 11.07 -3.97
N LYS A 256 3.71 9.95 -4.58
CA LYS A 256 3.13 9.93 -5.94
C LYS A 256 1.80 10.69 -5.98
N ILE A 257 1.04 10.71 -4.88
CA ILE A 257 -0.23 11.43 -4.78
C ILE A 257 0.02 12.67 -3.92
N ARG A 258 -0.12 13.87 -4.46
CA ARG A 258 0.18 15.09 -3.69
C ARG A 258 -0.87 15.49 -2.68
N GLN A 259 -2.13 15.24 -3.00
CA GLN A 259 -3.24 15.86 -2.29
C GLN A 259 -4.42 14.90 -2.16
N THR A 260 -5.05 14.96 -1.00
CA THR A 260 -6.35 14.35 -0.74
C THR A 260 -7.36 15.45 -0.43
N VAL A 261 -8.59 15.25 -0.91
CA VAL A 261 -9.68 16.23 -0.74
C VAL A 261 -9.97 16.43 0.75
N GLY A 262 -10.06 17.69 1.18
CA GLY A 262 -10.45 18.05 2.55
C GLY A 262 -9.30 18.25 3.55
N CYS A 263 -8.04 18.20 3.11
CA CYS A 263 -6.87 18.45 3.97
C CYS A 263 -6.13 19.75 3.61
N SER A 264 -5.43 20.34 4.58
CA SER A 264 -4.56 21.51 4.35
C SER A 264 -3.31 21.10 3.58
N GLN A 265 -3.06 21.77 2.45
CA GLN A 265 -1.88 21.53 1.61
C GLN A 265 -0.57 21.75 2.39
N ASP A 266 -0.46 22.85 3.13
CA ASP A 266 0.74 23.18 3.92
C ASP A 266 1.11 22.08 4.91
N SER A 267 0.12 21.49 5.58
CA SER A 267 0.36 20.40 6.53
C SER A 267 0.82 19.12 5.83
N GLN A 268 0.26 18.82 4.66
CA GLN A 268 0.69 17.65 3.87
C GLN A 268 2.11 17.81 3.35
N GLU A 269 2.49 18.99 2.87
CA GLU A 269 3.86 19.28 2.41
C GLU A 269 4.92 19.07 3.51
N LEU A 270 4.59 19.39 4.77
CA LEU A 270 5.50 19.17 5.89
C LEU A 270 5.74 17.68 6.14
N PHE A 271 4.68 16.86 6.14
CA PHE A 271 4.82 15.41 6.30
C PHE A 271 5.50 14.77 5.09
N ASP A 272 5.19 15.22 3.88
CA ASP A 272 5.87 14.78 2.66
C ASP A 272 7.37 15.07 2.73
N ALA A 273 7.77 16.24 3.25
CA ALA A 273 9.17 16.59 3.46
C ALA A 273 9.86 15.73 4.52
N GLU A 274 9.20 15.43 5.63
CA GLU A 274 9.73 14.53 6.67
C GLU A 274 10.01 13.13 6.10
N LEU A 275 9.04 12.55 5.38
CA LEU A 275 9.20 11.24 4.76
C LEU A 275 10.28 11.26 3.67
N ALA A 276 10.27 12.27 2.80
CA ALA A 276 11.26 12.42 1.74
C ALA A 276 12.68 12.59 2.29
N ALA A 277 12.86 13.35 3.37
CA ALA A 277 14.18 13.60 3.97
C ALA A 277 14.88 12.29 4.36
N ARG A 278 14.15 11.30 4.87
CA ARG A 278 14.72 9.99 5.27
C ARG A 278 15.22 9.19 4.07
N VAL A 279 14.49 9.22 2.95
CA VAL A 279 14.94 8.57 1.71
C VAL A 279 16.10 9.34 1.07
N LEU A 280 16.05 10.68 1.07
CA LEU A 280 17.12 11.52 0.52
C LEU A 280 18.42 11.41 1.33
N GLN A 281 18.33 11.31 2.66
CA GLN A 281 19.49 11.02 3.52
C GLN A 281 20.14 9.69 3.17
N LEU A 282 19.32 8.66 2.91
CA LEU A 282 19.79 7.33 2.55
C LEU A 282 20.60 7.31 1.24
N ILE A 283 20.26 8.15 0.26
CA ILE A 283 21.02 8.29 -1.00
C ILE A 283 22.50 8.61 -0.74
N ASN A 284 22.79 9.41 0.29
CA ASN A 284 24.17 9.78 0.64
C ASN A 284 24.95 8.66 1.34
N ILE A 285 24.28 7.59 1.75
CA ILE A 285 24.85 6.53 2.60
C ILE A 285 24.98 5.22 1.82
N THR A 286 24.02 4.92 0.93
CA THR A 286 23.94 3.65 0.17
C THR A 286 25.19 3.35 -0.65
N ASP A 287 25.97 4.36 -1.05
CA ASP A 287 27.17 4.19 -1.87
C ASP A 287 28.48 4.49 -1.09
N THR A 288 28.46 4.37 0.24
CA THR A 288 29.61 4.68 1.11
C THR A 288 30.08 3.48 1.95
N GLY A 289 31.37 3.47 2.33
CA GLY A 289 31.93 2.45 3.22
C GLY A 289 31.76 1.03 2.67
N VAL A 290 31.29 0.11 3.53
CA VAL A 290 31.04 -1.30 3.17
C VAL A 290 29.95 -1.45 2.09
N HIS A 291 29.02 -0.49 1.99
CA HIS A 291 27.90 -0.58 1.04
C HIS A 291 28.37 -0.42 -0.41
N ALA A 292 29.44 0.35 -0.63
CA ALA A 292 30.09 0.52 -1.93
C ALA A 292 30.75 -0.77 -2.46
N GLN A 293 30.81 -1.85 -1.67
CA GLN A 293 31.36 -3.14 -2.09
C GLN A 293 30.24 -4.15 -2.42
N ARG A 294 28.97 -3.75 -2.28
CA ARG A 294 27.80 -4.65 -2.35
C ARG A 294 26.97 -4.48 -3.62
N TYR A 295 27.48 -3.82 -4.67
CA TYR A 295 26.72 -3.58 -5.90
C TYR A 295 26.21 -4.87 -6.59
N GLN A 296 26.83 -6.02 -6.30
CA GLN A 296 26.43 -7.34 -6.81
C GLN A 296 25.36 -8.03 -5.94
N GLU A 297 25.05 -7.48 -4.76
CA GLU A 297 24.07 -8.07 -3.85
C GLU A 297 22.65 -7.68 -4.27
N ILE A 298 21.79 -8.68 -4.44
CA ILE A 298 20.39 -8.51 -4.87
C ILE A 298 19.63 -7.58 -3.91
N SER A 299 19.87 -7.69 -2.60
CA SER A 299 19.24 -6.83 -1.60
C SER A 299 19.59 -5.36 -1.78
N LYS A 300 20.85 -5.04 -2.12
CA LYS A 300 21.27 -3.67 -2.42
C LYS A 300 20.70 -3.18 -3.75
N GLN A 301 20.67 -4.02 -4.78
CA GLN A 301 20.06 -3.70 -6.08
C GLN A 301 18.57 -3.36 -5.94
N ARG A 302 17.82 -4.15 -5.16
CA ARG A 302 16.41 -3.86 -4.81
C ARG A 302 16.25 -2.51 -4.13
N LEU A 303 17.12 -2.21 -3.16
CA LEU A 303 17.08 -0.93 -2.45
C LEU A 303 17.34 0.24 -3.41
N ASP A 304 18.33 0.12 -4.29
CA ASP A 304 18.65 1.15 -5.27
C ASP A 304 17.53 1.35 -6.31
N ARG A 305 16.86 0.27 -6.72
CA ARG A 305 15.63 0.36 -7.53
C ARG A 305 14.50 1.10 -6.80
N ALA A 306 14.30 0.82 -5.51
CA ALA A 306 13.31 1.53 -4.69
C ALA A 306 13.61 3.03 -4.62
N ILE A 307 14.87 3.41 -4.43
CA ILE A 307 15.34 4.80 -4.44
C ILE A 307 15.05 5.47 -5.80
N LEU A 308 15.31 4.80 -6.92
CA LEU A 308 15.01 5.34 -8.25
C LEU A 308 13.52 5.61 -8.44
N ILE A 309 12.66 4.68 -8.02
CA ILE A 309 11.19 4.84 -8.08
C ILE A 309 10.72 5.98 -7.17
N PHE A 310 11.30 6.11 -5.98
CA PHE A 310 11.08 7.26 -5.11
C PHE A 310 11.42 8.56 -5.83
N VAL A 311 12.62 8.67 -6.42
CA VAL A 311 13.05 9.88 -7.11
C VAL A 311 12.14 10.22 -8.28
N GLN A 312 11.71 9.23 -9.07
CA GLN A 312 10.76 9.42 -10.17
C GLN A 312 9.43 10.02 -9.68
N ASN A 313 8.82 9.42 -8.65
CA ASN A 313 7.56 9.91 -8.09
C ASN A 313 7.72 11.27 -7.42
N PHE A 314 8.80 11.45 -6.64
CA PHE A 314 9.09 12.70 -5.95
C PHE A 314 9.32 13.85 -6.94
N ARG A 315 10.08 13.61 -8.01
CA ARG A 315 10.33 14.60 -9.06
C ARG A 315 9.03 15.08 -9.69
N ARG A 316 8.17 14.15 -10.11
CA ARG A 316 6.85 14.48 -10.68
C ARG A 316 6.01 15.32 -9.72
N SER A 317 6.23 15.17 -8.41
CA SER A 317 5.52 15.90 -7.38
C SER A 317 6.17 17.23 -6.93
N TYR A 318 7.49 17.36 -6.99
CA TYR A 318 8.16 18.44 -6.26
C TYR A 318 9.32 19.10 -7.01
N VAL A 319 9.59 18.71 -8.25
CA VAL A 319 10.69 19.26 -9.06
C VAL A 319 10.15 19.89 -10.36
N GLY A 320 10.83 20.92 -10.86
CA GLY A 320 10.43 21.65 -12.07
C GLY A 320 9.39 22.73 -11.76
N ASP A 321 8.48 23.01 -12.68
CA ASP A 321 7.43 24.04 -12.52
C ASP A 321 6.61 23.84 -11.23
N GLN A 322 6.43 22.58 -10.86
CA GLN A 322 5.67 22.17 -9.70
C GLN A 322 6.36 22.49 -8.36
N ALA A 323 7.68 22.65 -8.37
CA ALA A 323 8.45 23.05 -7.19
C ALA A 323 8.07 24.45 -6.69
N MET A 324 7.57 25.32 -7.59
CA MET A 324 7.14 26.68 -7.26
C MET A 324 5.99 26.71 -6.25
N HIS A 325 5.25 25.61 -6.11
CA HIS A 325 4.13 25.48 -5.19
C HIS A 325 4.47 24.72 -3.90
N ALA A 326 5.71 24.24 -3.73
CA ALA A 326 6.12 23.35 -2.64
C ALA A 326 6.94 24.09 -1.56
N SER A 327 6.51 25.30 -1.20
CA SER A 327 7.31 26.21 -0.36
C SER A 327 7.56 25.67 1.06
N LYS A 328 6.58 24.98 1.66
CA LYS A 328 6.71 24.41 3.00
C LYS A 328 7.60 23.17 2.99
N LEU A 329 7.50 22.39 1.92
CA LEU A 329 8.33 21.21 1.72
C LEU A 329 9.81 21.60 1.63
N TYR A 330 10.18 22.55 0.78
CA TYR A 330 11.58 22.97 0.65
C TYR A 330 12.11 23.70 1.88
N ALA A 331 11.28 24.48 2.59
CA ALA A 331 11.66 25.03 3.87
C ALA A 331 12.05 23.92 4.87
N ARG A 332 11.24 22.87 4.96
CA ARG A 332 11.52 21.75 5.88
C ARG A 332 12.70 20.89 5.43
N LEU A 333 12.85 20.62 4.13
CA LEU A 333 14.02 19.91 3.59
C LEU A 333 15.32 20.69 3.78
N SER A 334 15.26 22.02 3.71
CA SER A 334 16.40 22.88 4.01
C SER A 334 16.83 22.76 5.47
N GLU A 335 15.89 22.69 6.42
CA GLU A 335 16.18 22.49 7.84
C GLU A 335 16.79 21.12 8.13
N LEU A 336 16.28 20.07 7.48
CA LEU A 336 16.68 18.69 7.75
C LEU A 336 17.98 18.28 7.06
N LEU A 337 18.16 18.68 5.79
CA LEU A 337 19.22 18.18 4.92
C LEU A 337 20.03 19.30 4.23
N GLY A 338 19.67 20.57 4.42
CA GLY A 338 20.28 21.68 3.68
C GLY A 338 19.87 21.76 2.21
N LEU A 339 18.80 21.06 1.81
CA LEU A 339 18.27 21.11 0.45
C LEU A 339 17.34 22.33 0.30
N THR A 340 17.91 23.46 -0.13
CA THR A 340 17.23 24.76 -0.17
C THR A 340 16.18 24.87 -1.29
N ASP A 341 16.39 24.16 -2.39
CA ASP A 341 15.55 24.25 -3.57
C ASP A 341 15.68 23.00 -4.46
N HIS A 342 14.87 22.98 -5.53
CA HIS A 342 14.81 21.87 -6.47
C HIS A 342 16.08 21.71 -7.33
N LEU A 343 16.93 22.73 -7.47
CA LEU A 343 18.19 22.66 -8.22
C LEU A 343 19.25 21.93 -7.40
N VAL A 344 19.34 22.20 -6.10
CA VAL A 344 20.21 21.45 -5.19
C VAL A 344 19.80 19.99 -5.17
N LEU A 345 18.49 19.71 -5.11
CA LEU A 345 17.98 18.34 -5.20
C LEU A 345 18.31 17.68 -6.55
N LEU A 346 18.22 18.40 -7.66
CA LEU A 346 18.59 17.88 -8.98
C LEU A 346 20.04 17.41 -9.02
N ASN A 347 20.96 18.11 -8.35
CA ASN A 347 22.36 17.68 -8.25
C ASN A 347 22.50 16.34 -7.51
N VAL A 348 21.72 16.12 -6.45
CA VAL A 348 21.69 14.82 -5.73
C VAL A 348 21.20 13.72 -6.66
N ILE A 349 20.14 13.97 -7.43
CA ILE A 349 19.57 13.01 -8.38
C ILE A 349 20.59 12.67 -9.49
N VAL A 350 21.21 13.68 -10.09
CA VAL A 350 22.22 13.48 -11.15
C VAL A 350 23.45 12.76 -10.60
N GLY A 351 23.88 13.08 -9.38
CA GLY A 351 24.93 12.36 -8.68
C GLY A 351 24.59 10.88 -8.53
N LYS A 352 23.36 10.56 -8.12
CA LYS A 352 22.90 9.17 -8.00
C LYS A 352 22.87 8.43 -9.33
N ILE A 353 22.36 9.06 -10.39
CA ILE A 353 22.38 8.51 -11.76
C ILE A 353 23.81 8.17 -12.18
N ALA A 354 24.74 9.11 -11.99
CA ALA A 354 26.14 8.92 -12.36
C ALA A 354 26.79 7.78 -11.57
N THR A 355 26.52 7.65 -10.26
CA THR A 355 27.01 6.54 -9.45
C THR A 355 26.44 5.21 -9.94
N ASN A 356 25.13 5.14 -10.19
CA ASN A 356 24.49 3.90 -10.63
C ASN A 356 25.05 3.42 -11.98
N LEU A 357 25.18 4.31 -12.96
CA LEU A 357 25.76 3.99 -14.27
C LEU A 357 27.23 3.54 -14.20
N LYS A 358 27.98 3.98 -13.18
CA LYS A 358 29.37 3.56 -12.97
C LYS A 358 29.49 2.22 -12.27
N CYS A 359 28.60 1.94 -11.32
CA CYS A 359 28.78 0.85 -10.35
C CYS A 359 27.90 -0.38 -10.61
N TYR A 360 26.76 -0.22 -11.29
CA TYR A 360 25.80 -1.31 -11.59
C TYR A 360 25.88 -1.81 -13.03
N ALA A 361 27.05 -1.76 -13.67
CA ALA A 361 27.21 -2.11 -15.08
C ALA A 361 26.73 -3.53 -15.46
N GLU A 362 26.65 -4.45 -14.49
CA GLU A 362 26.21 -5.84 -14.67
C GLU A 362 24.74 -6.09 -14.26
N CYS A 363 24.04 -5.06 -13.76
CA CYS A 363 22.64 -5.17 -13.32
C CYS A 363 21.74 -4.40 -14.29
N GLU A 364 21.21 -5.10 -15.31
CA GLU A 364 20.35 -4.51 -16.35
C GLU A 364 19.15 -3.76 -15.75
N ASP A 365 18.47 -4.34 -14.76
CA ASP A 365 17.29 -3.73 -14.15
C ASP A 365 17.56 -2.36 -13.52
N VAL A 366 18.66 -2.21 -12.76
CA VAL A 366 19.02 -0.93 -12.13
C VAL A 366 19.45 0.08 -13.19
N ILE A 367 20.17 -0.36 -14.22
CA ILE A 367 20.60 0.49 -15.34
C ILE A 367 19.38 0.99 -16.12
N ASP A 368 18.41 0.13 -16.45
CA ASP A 368 17.21 0.50 -17.19
C ASP A 368 16.37 1.53 -16.44
N HIS A 369 16.16 1.34 -15.12
CA HIS A 369 15.45 2.32 -14.30
C HIS A 369 16.24 3.64 -14.18
N THR A 370 17.58 3.57 -14.12
CA THR A 370 18.46 4.74 -14.07
C THR A 370 18.41 5.54 -15.37
N LEU A 371 18.45 4.86 -16.52
CA LEU A 371 18.37 5.48 -17.84
C LEU A 371 16.98 6.06 -18.10
N SER A 372 15.91 5.38 -17.68
CA SER A 372 14.56 5.91 -17.72
C SER A 372 14.43 7.21 -16.93
N LEU A 373 14.95 7.25 -15.70
CA LEU A 373 15.00 8.48 -14.90
C LEU A 373 15.83 9.59 -15.60
N PHE A 374 16.97 9.24 -16.18
CA PHE A 374 17.80 10.22 -16.89
C PHE A 374 17.10 10.78 -18.13
N GLN A 375 16.42 9.94 -18.91
CA GLN A 375 15.60 10.35 -20.04
C GLN A 375 14.47 11.27 -19.59
N GLU A 376 13.77 10.92 -18.51
CA GLU A 376 12.71 11.76 -17.94
C GLU A 376 13.23 13.14 -17.53
N LEU A 377 14.42 13.24 -16.96
CA LEU A 377 15.07 14.51 -16.61
C LEU A 377 15.47 15.32 -17.83
N ALA A 378 15.95 14.68 -18.89
CA ALA A 378 16.37 15.34 -20.12
C ALA A 378 15.18 15.79 -21.00
N SER A 379 14.05 15.07 -20.92
CA SER A 379 12.81 15.37 -21.64
C SER A 379 11.93 16.42 -20.94
N GLY A 380 12.29 16.80 -19.71
CA GLY A 380 11.54 17.71 -18.84
C GLY A 380 11.92 19.16 -19.02
#